data_AF-A0A3D0GN54-F1
#
_entry.id   AF-A0A3D0GN54-F1
#
_cell.length_a   1.000
_cell.length_b   1.000
_cell.length_c   1.000
_cell.angle_alpha   90.00
_cell.angle_beta   90.00
_cell.angle_gamma   90.00
#
_symmetry.space_group_name_H-M   'P 1'
#
loop_
_entity.id
_entity.type
_entity.pdbx_description
1 polymer ?
#
loop_
_entity_poly.entity_id
_entity_poly.type
_entity_poly.pdbx_seq_one_letter_code
_entity_poly.pdbx_strand_id
1 'polypeptide(L)'
;MNDRDLAIKPRILVLGFRRFSELVHSVIGGDSNRAHFSFHDSVASSKMDYRGLVDRYHPDVIISAGANAAYLSSTLAVPVVSQPVRDADIILACLKAKRVAPRIHLFTYADPGGAQAQLMTHLSDFLGVELIHRHYFTSDEASEQFY
;
A
#
# COMPACT_ATOMS: atom_id res chain seq x y z
N MET A 1 -6.70 4.30 -45.77
CA MET A 1 -6.99 5.22 -44.65
C MET A 1 -7.46 4.32 -43.50
N ASN A 2 -6.57 3.56 -42.87
CA ASN A 2 -5.74 3.90 -41.70
C ASN A 2 -6.53 4.60 -40.59
N ASP A 3 -7.15 3.80 -39.72
CA ASP A 3 -7.14 4.01 -38.27
C ASP A 3 -7.57 2.68 -37.64
N ARG A 4 -6.58 1.86 -37.28
CA ARG A 4 -6.79 0.92 -36.17
C ARG A 4 -7.17 1.82 -35.02
N ASP A 5 -8.36 1.62 -34.44
CA ASP A 5 -8.72 2.16 -33.13
C ASP A 5 -7.45 2.28 -32.29
N LEU A 6 -7.02 3.53 -32.05
CA LEU A 6 -5.97 3.83 -31.09
C LEU A 6 -6.53 3.34 -29.76
N ALA A 7 -6.30 2.07 -29.44
CA ALA A 7 -6.77 1.45 -28.22
C ALA A 7 -6.20 2.27 -27.07
N ILE A 8 -7.04 3.14 -26.49
CA ILE A 8 -6.63 4.04 -25.42
C ILE A 8 -6.22 3.14 -24.26
N LYS A 9 -4.92 3.09 -23.99
CA LYS A 9 -4.38 2.32 -22.88
C LYS A 9 -4.65 3.09 -21.60
N PRO A 10 -5.28 2.48 -20.57
CA PRO A 10 -5.48 3.14 -19.29
C PRO A 10 -4.14 3.58 -18.70
N ARG A 11 -4.12 4.81 -18.18
CA ARG A 11 -2.99 5.46 -17.52
C ARG A 11 -3.09 5.19 -16.03
N ILE A 12 -2.18 4.37 -15.53
CA ILE A 12 -2.14 3.93 -14.14
C ILE A 12 -0.96 4.62 -13.46
N LEU A 13 -1.26 5.44 -12.44
CA LEU A 13 -0.23 6.04 -11.60
C LEU A 13 -0.08 5.22 -10.32
N VAL A 14 1.11 4.67 -10.10
CA VAL A 14 1.46 3.92 -8.90
C VAL A 14 2.11 4.87 -7.90
N LEU A 15 1.43 5.10 -6.77
CA LEU A 15 1.90 5.96 -5.67
C LEU A 15 2.14 5.11 -4.42
N GLY A 16 3.38 5.03 -3.96
CA GLY A 16 3.72 4.25 -2.76
C GLY A 16 5.21 4.25 -2.46
N PHE A 17 5.62 3.49 -1.46
CA PHE A 17 7.05 3.35 -1.14
C PHE A 17 7.74 2.41 -2.13
N ARG A 18 9.05 2.55 -2.29
CA ARG A 18 9.87 1.84 -3.29
C ARG A 18 9.58 0.33 -3.43
N ARG A 19 9.38 -0.38 -2.31
CA ARG A 19 9.11 -1.83 -2.33
C ARG A 19 7.74 -2.18 -2.93
N PHE A 20 6.78 -1.28 -2.80
CA PHE A 20 5.47 -1.41 -3.47
C PHE A 20 5.62 -1.24 -4.98
N SER A 21 6.39 -0.25 -5.43
CA SER A 21 6.74 -0.08 -6.84
C SER A 21 7.47 -1.30 -7.40
N GLU A 22 8.43 -1.86 -6.66
CA GLU A 22 9.13 -3.11 -7.00
C GLU A 22 8.16 -4.31 -7.13
N LEU A 23 7.22 -4.45 -6.19
CA LEU A 23 6.18 -5.49 -6.24
C LEU A 23 5.32 -5.35 -7.50
N VAL A 24 4.82 -4.14 -7.77
CA VAL A 24 3.97 -3.87 -8.93
C VAL A 24 4.74 -4.13 -10.24
N HIS A 25 6.00 -3.70 -10.33
CA HIS A 25 6.87 -4.02 -11.47
C HIS A 25 7.03 -5.52 -11.69
N SER A 26 7.21 -6.31 -10.62
CA SER A 26 7.38 -7.76 -10.73
C SER A 26 6.17 -8.47 -11.33
N VAL A 27 4.96 -7.93 -11.11
CA VAL A 27 3.70 -8.48 -11.64
C VAL A 27 3.43 -8.00 -13.07
N ILE A 28 3.76 -6.75 -13.40
CA ILE A 28 3.50 -6.15 -14.72
C ILE A 28 4.36 -6.77 -15.83
N GLY A 29 5.47 -7.44 -15.49
CA GLY A 29 6.39 -8.06 -16.45
C GLY A 29 5.74 -8.95 -17.51
N GLY A 30 4.51 -9.43 -17.30
CA GLY A 30 3.72 -10.20 -18.28
C GLY A 30 2.66 -9.41 -19.08
N ASP A 31 2.27 -8.20 -18.68
CA ASP A 31 1.03 -7.51 -19.14
C ASP A 31 1.23 -6.05 -19.59
N SER A 32 2.47 -5.64 -19.83
CA SER A 32 2.87 -4.25 -20.13
C SER A 32 2.25 -3.67 -21.41
N ASN A 33 1.63 -4.50 -22.26
CA ASN A 33 0.96 -4.03 -23.46
C ASN A 33 -0.46 -3.47 -23.19
N ARG A 34 -1.03 -3.67 -22.00
CA ARG A 34 -2.46 -3.37 -21.74
C ARG A 34 -2.72 -2.04 -21.04
N ALA A 35 -1.70 -1.43 -20.41
CA ALA A 35 -1.82 -0.16 -19.68
C ALA A 35 -0.51 0.62 -19.70
N HIS A 36 -0.58 1.94 -19.54
CA HIS A 36 0.59 2.80 -19.35
C HIS A 36 0.80 3.02 -17.85
N PHE A 37 1.95 2.61 -17.32
CA PHE A 37 2.28 2.75 -15.90
C PHE A 37 3.28 3.88 -15.68
N SER A 38 2.96 4.76 -14.73
CA SER A 38 3.89 5.75 -14.16
C SER A 38 4.09 5.46 -12.69
N PHE A 39 5.33 5.58 -12.18
CA PHE A 39 5.67 5.26 -10.80
C PHE A 39 6.20 6.51 -10.11
N HIS A 40 5.71 6.77 -8.89
CA HIS A 40 6.23 7.83 -8.05
C HIS A 40 6.39 7.32 -6.62
N ASP A 41 7.65 7.17 -6.21
CA ASP A 41 7.98 6.69 -4.88
C ASP A 41 7.75 7.80 -3.85
N SER A 42 6.73 7.61 -3.00
CA SER A 42 6.30 8.57 -2.01
C SER A 42 5.63 7.87 -0.81
N VAL A 43 5.92 8.38 0.39
CA VAL A 43 5.10 8.13 1.57
C VAL A 43 4.03 9.22 1.63
N ALA A 44 2.76 8.82 1.79
CA ALA A 44 1.70 9.80 1.80
C ALA A 44 1.84 10.76 2.99
N SER A 45 2.12 12.02 2.70
CA SER A 45 2.13 13.12 3.66
C SER A 45 1.45 14.34 3.07
N SER A 46 0.95 15.22 3.94
CA SER A 46 0.36 16.51 3.59
C SER A 46 1.34 17.48 2.92
N LYS A 47 2.64 17.16 2.91
CA LYS A 47 3.70 17.99 2.32
C LYS A 47 3.94 17.71 0.83
N MET A 48 3.30 16.69 0.27
CA MET A 48 3.46 16.34 -1.14
C MET A 48 2.32 16.90 -2.00
N ASP A 49 2.67 17.45 -3.16
CA ASP A 49 1.74 17.97 -4.15
C ASP A 49 1.18 16.84 -5.05
N TYR A 50 0.19 16.10 -4.55
CA TYR A 50 -0.48 15.07 -5.35
C TYR A 50 -1.28 15.64 -6.52
N ARG A 51 -1.74 16.89 -6.43
CA ARG A 51 -2.46 17.54 -7.55
C ARG A 51 -1.51 17.78 -8.71
N GLY A 52 -0.30 18.27 -8.45
CA GLY A 52 0.75 18.39 -9.47
C GLY A 52 1.12 17.06 -10.11
N LEU A 53 1.08 15.95 -9.35
CA LEU A 53 1.27 14.60 -9.92
C LEU A 53 0.10 14.18 -10.83
N VAL A 54 -1.14 14.44 -10.41
CA VAL A 54 -2.33 14.18 -11.23
C VAL A 54 -2.31 15.00 -12.51
N ASP A 55 -1.97 16.28 -12.44
CA ASP A 55 -1.88 17.17 -13.60
C ASP A 55 -0.74 16.76 -14.53
N ARG A 56 0.39 16.29 -13.99
CA ARG A 56 1.53 15.82 -14.79
C ARG A 56 1.24 14.51 -15.52
N TYR A 57 0.65 13.54 -14.81
CA TYR A 57 0.52 12.18 -15.32
C TYR A 57 -0.86 11.87 -15.91
N HIS A 58 -1.85 12.76 -15.72
CA HIS A 58 -3.26 12.58 -16.08
C HIS A 58 -3.73 11.11 -15.94
N PRO A 59 -3.63 10.51 -14.73
CA PRO A 59 -3.99 9.11 -14.53
C PRO A 59 -5.50 8.90 -14.63
N ASP A 60 -5.90 7.79 -15.24
CA ASP A 60 -7.28 7.30 -15.20
C ASP A 60 -7.57 6.64 -13.84
N VAL A 61 -6.55 6.06 -13.22
CA VAL A 61 -6.62 5.41 -11.91
C VAL A 61 -5.28 5.50 -11.19
N ILE A 62 -5.34 5.62 -9.87
CA ILE A 62 -4.18 5.57 -8.98
C ILE A 62 -4.17 4.21 -8.25
N ILE A 63 -3.02 3.56 -8.19
CA ILE A 63 -2.80 2.37 -7.37
C ILE A 63 -1.91 2.74 -6.18
N SER A 64 -2.35 2.38 -4.99
CA SER A 64 -1.60 2.57 -3.74
C SER A 64 -1.91 1.43 -2.75
N ALA A 65 -1.45 1.55 -1.50
CA ALA A 65 -1.71 0.57 -0.45
C ALA A 65 -1.85 1.22 0.93
N GLY A 66 -2.62 0.58 1.81
CA GLY A 66 -2.73 0.95 3.22
C GLY A 66 -3.10 2.42 3.44
N ALA A 67 -2.39 3.07 4.38
CA ALA A 67 -2.58 4.47 4.76
C ALA A 67 -2.54 5.44 3.58
N ASN A 68 -1.62 5.21 2.63
CA ASN A 68 -1.46 6.05 1.47
C ASN A 68 -2.72 6.02 0.60
N ALA A 69 -3.27 4.83 0.35
CA ALA A 69 -4.47 4.70 -0.48
C ALA A 69 -5.68 5.39 0.16
N ALA A 70 -5.88 5.23 1.48
CA ALA A 70 -6.98 5.86 2.21
C ALA A 70 -6.88 7.41 2.21
N TYR A 71 -5.66 7.93 2.37
CA TYR A 71 -5.42 9.37 2.25
C TYR A 71 -5.69 9.88 0.84
N LEU A 72 -5.16 9.21 -0.19
CA LEU A 72 -5.33 9.61 -1.58
C LEU A 72 -6.81 9.55 -2.01
N SER A 73 -7.55 8.51 -1.60
CA SER A 73 -8.96 8.33 -1.98
C SER A 73 -9.88 9.38 -1.38
N SER A 74 -9.52 9.95 -0.22
CA SER A 74 -10.30 11.01 0.42
C SER A 74 -9.92 12.42 -0.06
N THR A 75 -8.78 12.57 -0.73
CA THR A 75 -8.24 13.88 -1.13
C THR A 75 -8.26 14.14 -2.63
N LEU A 76 -8.32 13.10 -3.47
CA LEU A 76 -8.28 13.20 -4.93
C LEU A 76 -9.60 12.73 -5.56
N ALA A 77 -9.96 13.36 -6.68
CA ALA A 77 -11.13 12.94 -7.48
C ALA A 77 -10.85 11.73 -8.38
N VAL A 78 -9.57 11.47 -8.71
CA VAL A 78 -9.17 10.30 -9.50
C VAL A 78 -9.41 9.03 -8.68
N PRO A 79 -10.01 7.96 -9.25
CA PRO A 79 -10.21 6.71 -8.55
C PRO A 79 -8.90 6.15 -7.97
N VAL A 80 -8.93 5.75 -6.69
CA VAL A 80 -7.79 5.15 -6.00
C VAL A 80 -8.13 3.69 -5.68
N VAL A 81 -7.31 2.77 -6.20
CA VAL A 81 -7.37 1.35 -5.90
C VAL A 81 -6.34 1.05 -4.81
N SER A 82 -6.82 0.58 -3.66
CA SER A 82 -5.98 0.13 -2.55
C SER A 82 -5.71 -1.36 -2.67
N GLN A 83 -4.42 -1.74 -2.59
CA GLN A 83 -4.07 -3.14 -2.36
C GLN A 83 -4.34 -3.49 -0.88
N PRO A 84 -5.27 -4.43 -0.59
CA PRO A 84 -5.56 -4.81 0.78
C PRO A 84 -4.43 -5.65 1.39
N VAL A 85 -4.22 -5.50 2.70
CA VAL A 85 -3.35 -6.38 3.49
C VAL A 85 -4.20 -7.55 3.99
N ARG A 86 -3.80 -8.78 3.65
CA ARG A 86 -4.49 -10.00 4.04
C ARG A 86 -3.87 -10.60 5.30
N ASP A 87 -4.62 -11.44 6.00
CA ASP A 87 -4.15 -12.20 7.17
C ASP A 87 -2.86 -12.99 6.88
N ALA A 88 -2.79 -13.62 5.70
CA ALA A 88 -1.61 -14.36 5.27
C ALA A 88 -0.36 -13.46 5.18
N ASP A 89 -0.50 -12.21 4.75
CA ASP A 89 0.62 -11.26 4.65
C ASP A 89 1.17 -10.95 6.05
N ILE A 90 0.28 -10.78 7.04
CA ILE A 90 0.64 -10.50 8.43
C ILE A 90 1.33 -11.73 9.07
N ILE A 91 0.77 -12.92 8.88
CA ILE A 91 1.33 -14.17 9.38
C ILE A 91 2.73 -14.40 8.80
N LEU A 92 2.90 -14.26 7.47
CA LEU A 92 4.19 -14.44 6.81
C LEU A 92 5.21 -13.40 7.25
N ALA A 93 4.81 -12.14 7.43
CA ALA A 93 5.67 -11.09 7.95
C ALA A 93 6.16 -11.41 9.38
N CYS A 94 5.27 -11.87 10.26
CA CYS A 94 5.61 -12.24 11.63
C CYS A 94 6.49 -13.50 11.69
N LEU A 95 6.22 -14.53 10.87
CA LEU A 95 7.09 -15.70 10.73
C LEU A 95 8.49 -15.34 10.26
N LYS A 96 8.61 -14.37 9.37
CA LYS A 96 9.89 -13.85 8.90
C LYS A 96 10.63 -13.09 10.02
N ALA A 97 9.93 -12.22 10.75
CA ALA A 97 10.50 -11.45 11.86
C ALA A 97 10.92 -12.35 13.04
N LYS A 98 10.17 -13.42 13.32
CA LYS A 98 10.48 -14.43 14.34
C LYS A 98 11.87 -15.04 14.18
N ARG A 99 12.38 -15.14 12.94
CA ARG A 99 13.73 -15.65 12.66
C ARG A 99 14.84 -14.73 13.17
N VAL A 100 14.52 -13.46 13.45
CA VAL A 100 15.44 -12.45 13.95
C VAL A 100 15.29 -12.27 15.45
N ALA A 101 14.06 -12.13 15.95
CA ALA A 101 13.77 -11.96 17.37
C ALA A 101 12.40 -12.55 17.75
N PRO A 102 12.24 -13.07 18.98
CA PRO A 102 10.96 -13.58 19.47
C PRO A 102 9.97 -12.47 19.86
N ARG A 103 10.46 -11.23 20.07
CA ARG A 103 9.63 -10.05 20.34
C ARG A 103 9.44 -9.24 19.06
N ILE A 104 8.20 -9.07 18.63
CA ILE A 104 7.82 -8.45 17.36
C ILE A 104 6.91 -7.27 17.66
N HIS A 105 7.29 -6.09 17.16
CA HIS A 105 6.41 -4.93 17.14
C HIS A 105 5.72 -4.87 15.77
N LEU A 106 4.39 -4.96 15.77
CA LEU A 106 3.57 -4.88 14.57
C LEU A 106 2.81 -3.56 14.56
N PHE A 107 2.89 -2.85 13.44
CA PHE A 107 2.19 -1.59 13.24
C PHE A 107 1.23 -1.73 12.07
N THR A 108 -0.06 -1.48 12.28
CA THR A 108 -1.06 -1.51 11.20
C THR A 108 -1.79 -0.18 11.11
N TYR A 109 -2.05 0.25 9.87
CA TYR A 109 -2.91 1.39 9.61
C TYR A 109 -4.36 1.01 9.86
N ALA A 110 -5.05 1.78 10.71
CA ALA A 110 -6.50 1.80 10.95
C ALA A 110 -7.25 0.44 10.91
N ASP A 111 -7.65 -0.03 12.10
CA ASP A 111 -8.94 -0.66 12.46
C ASP A 111 -8.74 -1.70 13.59
N PRO A 112 -8.79 -1.27 14.87
CA PRO A 112 -8.70 -2.17 16.02
C PRO A 112 -9.85 -3.19 16.11
N GLY A 113 -10.97 -2.95 15.42
CA GLY A 113 -12.15 -3.83 15.37
C GLY A 113 -12.37 -4.47 14.01
N GLY A 114 -11.39 -4.35 13.11
CA GLY A 114 -11.53 -4.72 11.70
C GLY A 114 -11.45 -6.22 11.44
N ALA A 115 -11.44 -6.57 10.15
CA ALA A 115 -11.37 -7.95 9.68
C ALA A 115 -10.22 -8.76 10.32
N GLN A 116 -9.12 -8.09 10.69
CA GLN A 116 -7.93 -8.71 11.27
C GLN A 116 -7.93 -8.76 12.81
N ALA A 117 -8.93 -8.24 13.51
CA ALA A 117 -8.94 -8.18 14.98
C ALA A 117 -8.87 -9.57 15.64
N GLN A 118 -9.59 -10.54 15.07
CA GLN A 118 -9.54 -11.94 15.53
C GLN A 118 -8.16 -12.55 15.32
N LEU A 119 -7.52 -12.29 14.17
CA LEU A 119 -6.15 -12.74 13.94
C LEU A 119 -5.22 -12.16 14.99
N MET A 120 -5.27 -10.84 15.23
CA MET A 120 -4.37 -10.17 16.18
C MET A 120 -4.48 -10.71 17.60
N THR A 121 -5.69 -11.12 17.99
CA THR A 121 -5.97 -11.70 19.31
C THR A 121 -5.21 -13.02 19.54
N HIS A 122 -5.06 -13.84 18.50
CA HIS A 122 -4.49 -15.19 18.63
C HIS A 122 -3.09 -15.33 18.01
N LEU A 123 -2.60 -14.31 17.31
CA LEU A 123 -1.37 -14.40 16.53
C LEU A 123 -0.13 -14.66 17.39
N SER A 124 -0.07 -14.05 18.58
CA SER A 124 1.04 -14.21 19.52
C SER A 124 1.19 -15.68 19.94
N ASP A 125 0.09 -16.31 20.35
CA ASP A 125 0.04 -17.70 20.80
C ASP A 125 0.29 -18.67 19.64
N PHE A 126 -0.38 -18.43 18.50
CA PHE A 126 -0.24 -19.27 17.31
C PHE A 126 1.20 -19.33 16.80
N LEU A 127 1.90 -18.19 16.83
CA LEU A 127 3.29 -18.10 16.39
C LEU A 127 4.30 -18.37 17.49
N GLY A 128 3.90 -18.44 18.76
CA GLY A 128 4.82 -18.54 19.90
C GLY A 128 5.84 -17.40 19.92
N VAL A 129 5.35 -16.16 19.84
CA VAL A 129 6.12 -14.91 19.86
C VAL A 129 5.50 -13.94 20.87
N GLU A 130 6.26 -12.95 21.33
CA GLU A 130 5.72 -11.77 22.02
C GLU A 130 5.35 -10.73 20.97
N LEU A 131 4.05 -10.58 20.68
CA LEU A 131 3.56 -9.61 19.70
C LEU A 131 3.04 -8.34 20.39
N ILE A 132 3.70 -7.20 20.12
CA ILE A 132 3.24 -5.88 20.52
C ILE A 132 2.60 -5.22 19.31
N HIS A 133 1.27 -5.23 19.25
CA HIS A 133 0.53 -4.64 18.15
C HIS A 133 0.11 -3.20 18.47
N ARG A 134 0.38 -2.28 17.55
CA ARG A 134 -0.03 -0.87 17.62
C ARG A 134 -0.72 -0.44 16.34
N HIS A 135 -1.67 0.47 16.49
CA HIS A 135 -2.35 1.11 15.38
C HIS A 135 -1.79 2.51 15.15
N TYR A 136 -1.79 2.95 13.90
CA TYR A 136 -1.58 4.34 13.53
C TYR A 136 -2.65 4.78 12.54
N PHE A 137 -2.98 6.07 12.58
CA PHE A 137 -3.97 6.71 11.73
C PHE A 137 -3.37 7.78 10.83
N THR A 138 -2.16 8.22 11.13
CA THR A 138 -1.39 9.15 10.29
C THR A 138 0.05 8.68 10.12
N SER A 139 0.72 9.13 9.06
CA SER A 139 2.15 8.88 8.85
C SER A 139 3.03 9.54 9.92
N ASP A 140 2.55 10.65 10.50
CA ASP A 140 3.21 11.32 11.63
C ASP A 140 3.11 10.47 12.91
N GLU A 141 1.93 9.94 13.26
CA GLU A 141 1.76 9.00 14.38
C GLU A 141 2.63 7.75 14.22
N ALA A 142 2.72 7.21 13.00
CA ALA A 142 3.59 6.06 12.73
C ALA A 142 5.04 6.37 13.08
N SER A 143 5.51 7.59 12.79
CA SER A 143 6.89 8.01 13.05
C SER A 143 7.18 8.25 14.53
N GLU A 144 6.20 8.75 15.29
CA GLU A 144 6.32 8.97 16.74
C GLU A 144 6.38 7.67 17.54
N GLN A 145 5.76 6.59 17.07
CA GLN A 145 5.75 5.30 17.80
C GLN A 145 7.06 4.50 17.71
N PHE A 146 8.04 4.96 16.91
CA PHE A 146 9.38 4.35 16.84
C PHE A 146 10.39 4.96 17.83
N TYR A 147 10.04 6.05 18.53
CA TYR A 147 10.83 6.69 19.58
C TYR A 147 10.25 6.44 20.97
#